data_AF-J8ZVW9-F1
#
_entry.id   AF-J8ZVW9-F1
#
_cell.length_a   1.000
_cell.length_b   1.000
_cell.length_c   1.000
_cell.angle_alpha   90.00
_cell.angle_beta   90.00
_cell.angle_gamma   90.00
#
_symmetry.space_group_name_H-M   'P 1'
#
loop_
_entity.id
_entity.type
_entity.pdbx_description
1 polymer ?
#
loop_
_entity_poly.entity_id
_entity_poly.type
_entity_poly.pdbx_seq_one_letter_code
_entity_poly.pdbx_strand_id
1 'polypeptide(L)'
;MFKLQKLTANFPQLTPQMLDIDTIKSPIAVSFSLFSTNASNFSKDLTTNFLKSAYMLVYKPFKNGDTVRLLNYEGKVEYMNMVFLKLKRKDKSEVYIPTSNIFCQTIEIFK
;
A
#
# COMPACT_ATOMS: atom_id res chain seq x y z
N MET A 1 27.68 30.98 33.34
CA MET A 1 26.96 29.78 33.84
C MET A 1 25.84 29.48 32.84
N PHE A 2 26.07 28.58 31.87
CA PHE A 2 25.11 28.26 30.81
C PHE A 2 24.18 27.14 31.28
N LYS A 3 22.86 27.41 31.33
CA LYS A 3 21.83 26.42 31.66
C LYS A 3 21.39 25.75 30.35
N LEU A 4 21.82 24.51 30.13
CA LEU A 4 21.35 23.68 29.02
C LEU A 4 19.87 23.29 29.28
N GLN A 5 18.94 23.80 28.48
CA GLN A 5 17.58 23.29 28.41
C GLN A 5 17.61 21.90 27.75
N LYS A 6 17.21 20.86 28.48
CA LYS A 6 16.98 19.53 27.92
C LYS A 6 15.72 19.57 27.06
N LEU A 7 15.87 19.49 25.74
CA LEU A 7 14.78 19.18 24.81
C LEU A 7 14.31 17.74 25.08
N THR A 8 13.20 17.60 25.79
CA THR A 8 12.49 16.32 25.91
C THR A 8 11.66 16.11 24.65
N ALA A 9 12.10 15.19 23.78
CA ALA A 9 11.29 14.74 22.65
C ALA A 9 10.09 13.94 23.17
N ASN A 10 8.87 14.44 22.95
CA ASN A 10 7.64 13.69 23.18
C ASN A 10 7.46 12.70 22.02
N PHE A 11 7.97 11.48 22.17
CA PHE A 11 7.56 10.37 21.33
C PHE A 11 6.18 9.88 21.79
N PRO A 12 5.19 9.73 20.89
CA PRO A 12 3.92 9.12 21.29
C PRO A 12 4.20 7.68 21.73
N GLN A 13 3.95 7.40 23.01
CA GLN A 13 4.05 6.04 23.52
C GLN A 13 2.95 5.20 22.86
N LEU A 14 3.35 4.17 22.11
CA LEU A 14 2.45 3.11 21.69
C LEU A 14 2.05 2.34 22.94
N THR A 15 0.91 2.68 23.54
CA THR A 15 0.33 1.91 24.65
C THR A 15 -0.09 0.54 24.12
N PRO A 16 0.42 -0.57 24.67
CA PRO A 16 -0.25 -1.85 24.52
C PRO A 16 -1.62 -1.73 25.18
N GLN A 17 -2.71 -1.99 24.45
CA GLN A 17 -4.03 -2.06 25.08
C GLN A 17 -4.00 -3.24 26.06
N MET A 18 -4.08 -2.92 27.36
CA MET A 18 -4.17 -3.93 28.42
C MET A 18 -5.43 -4.77 28.21
N LEU A 19 -5.26 -6.09 28.15
CA LEU A 19 -6.37 -7.04 28.17
C LEU A 19 -7.12 -6.89 29.49
N ASP A 20 -8.42 -6.60 29.40
CA ASP A 20 -9.29 -6.49 30.57
C ASP A 20 -9.42 -7.87 31.23
N ILE A 21 -8.90 -7.99 32.46
CA ILE A 21 -8.67 -9.25 33.18
C ILE A 21 -9.99 -9.96 33.52
N ASP A 22 -11.11 -9.24 33.46
CA ASP A 22 -12.45 -9.80 33.70
C ASP A 22 -13.00 -10.60 32.49
N THR A 23 -12.38 -10.49 31.31
CA THR A 23 -12.74 -11.29 30.12
C THR A 23 -12.07 -12.70 30.13
N ILE A 24 -11.21 -13.00 31.11
CA ILE A 24 -10.40 -14.23 31.21
C ILE A 24 -11.21 -15.41 31.83
N LYS A 25 -12.52 -15.49 31.60
CA LYS A 25 -13.31 -16.68 32.03
C LYS A 25 -13.66 -17.62 30.89
N SER A 26 -13.42 -17.24 29.63
CA SER A 26 -13.66 -18.12 28.49
C SER A 26 -12.47 -18.09 27.52
N PRO A 27 -11.66 -19.17 27.44
CA PRO A 27 -10.58 -19.26 26.45
C PRO A 27 -11.07 -19.14 25.00
N ILE A 28 -12.38 -19.37 24.76
CA ILE A 28 -13.04 -19.20 23.46
C ILE A 28 -13.15 -17.71 23.09
N ALA A 29 -13.47 -16.83 24.05
CA ALA A 29 -13.67 -15.39 23.79
C ALA A 29 -12.37 -14.69 23.35
N VAL A 30 -11.23 -15.05 23.97
CA VAL A 30 -9.90 -14.54 23.59
C VAL A 30 -9.49 -15.02 22.20
N SER A 31 -9.90 -16.23 21.82
CA SER A 31 -9.57 -16.80 20.50
C SER A 31 -10.35 -16.10 19.37
N PHE A 32 -11.60 -15.69 19.60
CA PHE A 32 -12.41 -14.96 18.63
C PHE A 32 -11.96 -13.50 18.41
N SER A 33 -11.51 -12.81 19.45
CA SER A 33 -11.05 -11.42 19.34
C SER A 33 -9.72 -11.28 18.59
N LEU A 34 -8.81 -12.26 18.73
CA LEU A 34 -7.59 -12.33 17.91
C LEU A 34 -7.88 -12.66 16.43
N PHE A 35 -8.96 -13.40 16.16
CA PHE A 35 -9.36 -13.72 14.78
C PHE A 35 -10.05 -12.54 14.08
N SER A 36 -10.89 -11.79 14.80
CA SER A 36 -11.66 -10.66 14.23
C SER A 36 -10.79 -9.45 13.88
N THR A 37 -9.75 -9.18 14.66
CA THR A 37 -8.83 -8.06 14.45
C THR A 37 -8.02 -8.22 13.16
N ASN A 38 -7.54 -9.42 12.86
CA ASN A 38 -6.78 -9.70 11.63
C ASN A 38 -7.65 -9.70 10.36
N ALA A 39 -8.89 -10.19 10.43
CA ALA A 39 -9.82 -10.17 9.29
C ALA A 39 -10.22 -8.74 8.87
N SER A 40 -10.33 -7.83 9.84
CA SER A 40 -10.68 -6.43 9.58
C SER A 40 -9.57 -5.67 8.83
N ASN A 41 -8.30 -5.94 9.12
CA ASN A 41 -7.17 -5.31 8.45
C ASN A 41 -7.00 -5.85 7.01
N PHE A 42 -7.16 -7.17 6.82
CA PHE A 42 -7.15 -7.76 5.48
C PHE A 42 -8.23 -7.17 4.55
N SER A 43 -9.44 -6.97 5.08
CA SER A 43 -10.55 -6.37 4.32
C SER A 43 -10.26 -4.92 3.94
N LYS A 44 -9.62 -4.15 4.84
CA LYS A 44 -9.18 -2.77 4.56
C LYS A 44 -8.14 -2.73 3.45
N ASP A 45 -7.18 -3.65 3.44
CA ASP A 45 -6.13 -3.70 2.42
C ASP A 45 -6.70 -4.05 1.03
N LEU A 46 -7.64 -5.00 0.97
CA LEU A 46 -8.29 -5.37 -0.30
C LEU A 46 -9.09 -4.20 -0.88
N THR A 47 -9.91 -3.54 -0.06
CA THR A 47 -10.76 -2.41 -0.48
C THR A 47 -9.94 -1.20 -0.90
N THR A 48 -8.89 -0.85 -0.15
CA THR A 48 -8.00 0.25 -0.54
C THR A 48 -7.22 -0.06 -1.81
N ASN A 49 -6.71 -1.28 -2.00
CA ASN A 49 -6.02 -1.64 -3.25
C ASN A 49 -6.95 -1.60 -4.46
N PHE A 50 -8.20 -2.07 -4.30
CA PHE A 50 -9.22 -1.97 -5.34
C PHE A 50 -9.49 -0.51 -5.73
N LEU A 51 -9.69 0.38 -4.74
CA LEU A 51 -9.96 1.80 -5.00
C LEU A 51 -8.79 2.50 -5.69
N LYS A 52 -7.54 2.19 -5.29
CA LYS A 52 -6.33 2.70 -5.96
C LYS A 52 -6.29 2.29 -7.43
N SER A 53 -6.54 1.01 -7.73
CA SER A 53 -6.61 0.52 -9.10
C SER A 53 -7.73 1.18 -9.91
N ALA A 54 -8.92 1.31 -9.33
CA ALA A 54 -10.06 1.95 -9.98
C ALA A 54 -9.75 3.41 -10.32
N TYR A 55 -9.15 4.15 -9.39
CA TYR A 55 -8.73 5.53 -9.63
C TYR A 55 -7.74 5.63 -10.80
N MET A 56 -6.78 4.70 -10.86
CA MET A 56 -5.78 4.66 -11.94
C MET A 56 -6.40 4.43 -13.32
N LEU A 57 -7.43 3.58 -13.39
CA LEU A 57 -8.19 3.33 -14.60
C LEU A 57 -9.10 4.48 -15.03
N VAL A 58 -9.52 5.34 -14.09
CA VAL A 58 -10.32 6.53 -14.41
C VAL A 58 -9.41 7.68 -14.84
N TYR A 59 -8.35 7.96 -14.08
CA TYR A 59 -7.46 9.09 -14.34
C TYR A 59 -6.54 8.86 -15.55
N LYS A 60 -6.11 7.60 -15.80
CA LYS A 60 -5.26 7.19 -16.95
C LYS A 60 -4.17 8.22 -17.29
N PRO A 61 -3.13 8.37 -16.46
CA PRO A 61 -2.09 9.38 -16.69
C PRO A 61 -1.23 9.10 -17.93
N PHE A 62 -1.25 7.87 -18.44
CA PHE A 62 -0.59 7.43 -19.66
C PHE A 62 -1.52 6.57 -20.50
N LYS A 63 -1.18 6.40 -21.77
CA LYS A 63 -1.93 5.61 -22.76
C LYS A 63 -1.14 4.38 -23.18
N ASN A 64 -1.84 3.43 -23.79
CA ASN A 64 -1.18 2.30 -24.45
C ASN A 64 -0.25 2.83 -25.53
N GLY A 65 1.00 2.38 -25.51
CA GLY A 65 2.04 2.81 -26.42
C GLY A 65 3.00 3.86 -25.85
N ASP A 66 2.66 4.54 -24.75
CA ASP A 66 3.57 5.47 -24.11
C ASP A 66 4.78 4.71 -23.52
N THR A 67 5.95 5.33 -23.57
CA THR A 67 7.12 4.82 -22.82
C THR A 67 7.11 5.48 -21.46
N VAL A 68 7.05 4.67 -20.41
CA VAL A 68 6.97 5.15 -19.03
C VAL A 68 8.09 4.55 -18.20
N ARG A 69 8.54 5.31 -17.21
CA ARG A 69 9.37 4.79 -16.12
C ARG A 69 8.56 4.88 -14.82
N LEU A 70 8.38 3.72 -14.22
CA LEU A 70 7.61 3.49 -13.01
C LEU A 70 8.53 2.74 -12.05
N LEU A 71 8.80 3.29 -10.87
CA LEU A 71 9.75 2.71 -9.92
C LEU A 71 11.13 2.48 -10.59
N ASN A 72 11.57 1.22 -10.65
CA ASN A 72 12.80 0.77 -11.29
C ASN A 72 12.55 0.10 -12.64
N TYR A 73 11.34 0.23 -13.19
CA TYR A 73 10.93 -0.40 -14.44
C TYR A 73 10.70 0.66 -15.50
N GLU A 74 11.36 0.48 -16.64
CA GLU A 74 11.17 1.30 -17.84
C GLU A 74 10.70 0.41 -18.97
N GLY A 75 9.65 0.85 -19.67
CA GLY A 75 9.12 0.09 -20.80
C GLY A 75 7.95 0.78 -21.48
N LYS A 76 7.51 0.19 -22.59
CA LYS A 76 6.34 0.63 -23.34
C LYS A 76 5.08 0.04 -22.71
N VAL A 77 4.08 0.87 -22.45
CA VAL A 77 2.77 0.45 -21.94
C VAL A 77 2.09 -0.40 -23.00
N GLU A 78 1.81 -1.67 -22.69
CA GLU A 78 1.08 -2.56 -23.59
C GLU A 78 -0.42 -2.48 -23.30
N TYR A 79 -0.80 -2.71 -22.04
CA TYR A 79 -2.16 -2.48 -21.55
C TYR A 79 -2.17 -2.30 -20.03
N MET A 80 -3.25 -1.70 -19.52
CA MET A 80 -3.54 -1.58 -18.10
C MET A 80 -4.95 -2.07 -17.80
N ASN A 81 -5.10 -2.92 -16.78
CA ASN A 81 -6.39 -3.35 -16.26
C ASN A 81 -6.46 -3.11 -14.74
N MET A 82 -7.53 -3.58 -14.10
CA MET A 82 -7.76 -3.36 -12.66
C MET A 82 -6.70 -4.03 -11.77
N VAL A 83 -6.10 -5.12 -12.25
CA VAL A 83 -5.17 -5.92 -11.45
C VAL A 83 -3.73 -5.55 -11.76
N PHE A 84 -3.37 -5.50 -13.05
CA PHE A 84 -2.01 -5.30 -13.51
C PHE A 84 -1.91 -4.29 -14.65
N LEU A 85 -0.78 -3.59 -14.64
CA LEU A 85 -0.20 -2.92 -15.79
C LEU A 85 0.85 -3.85 -16.41
N LYS A 86 0.79 -4.01 -17.73
CA LYS A 86 1.78 -4.73 -18.51
C LYS A 86 2.69 -3.75 -19.25
N LEU A 87 4.00 -3.84 -18.97
CA LEU A 87 5.04 -3.12 -19.70
C LEU A 87 5.86 -4.09 -20.55
N LYS A 88 6.17 -3.67 -21.77
CA LYS A 88 7.11 -4.35 -22.65
C LYS A 88 8.44 -3.62 -22.68
N ARG A 89 9.52 -4.30 -22.28
CA ARG A 89 10.88 -3.73 -22.28
C ARG A 89 11.56 -3.90 -23.63
N LYS A 90 12.68 -3.19 -23.80
CA LYS A 90 13.53 -3.24 -25.01
C LYS A 90 14.15 -4.63 -25.24
N ASP A 91 14.46 -5.36 -24.16
CA ASP A 91 14.97 -6.74 -24.17
C ASP A 91 13.88 -7.80 -24.46
N LYS A 92 12.68 -7.36 -24.86
CA LYS A 92 11.48 -8.20 -25.08
C LYS A 92 10.93 -8.88 -23.82
N SER A 93 11.44 -8.56 -22.63
CA SER A 93 10.83 -9.02 -21.38
C SER A 93 9.52 -8.27 -21.09
N GLU A 94 8.64 -8.93 -20.35
CA GLU A 94 7.37 -8.38 -19.89
C GLU A 94 7.41 -8.12 -18.39
N VAL A 95 6.88 -6.98 -17.95
CA VAL A 95 6.75 -6.65 -16.52
C VAL A 95 5.28 -6.48 -16.19
N TYR A 96 4.83 -7.19 -15.16
CA TYR A 96 3.49 -7.07 -14.60
C TYR A 96 3.59 -6.34 -13.26
N ILE A 97 3.04 -5.14 -13.22
CA ILE A 97 3.04 -4.29 -12.02
C ILE A 97 1.60 -4.22 -11.50
N PRO A 98 1.34 -4.55 -10.21
CA PRO A 98 0.01 -4.37 -9.64
C PRO A 98 -0.45 -2.92 -9.80
N THR A 99 -1.62 -2.71 -10.42
CA THR A 99 -2.12 -1.35 -10.73
C THR A 99 -2.27 -0.51 -9.47
N SER A 100 -2.66 -1.13 -8.35
CA SER A 100 -2.80 -0.49 -7.03
C SER A 100 -1.48 0.11 -6.51
N ASN A 101 -0.35 -0.48 -6.88
CA ASN A 101 0.96 -0.02 -6.43
C ASN A 101 1.42 1.22 -7.18
N ILE A 102 0.87 1.51 -8.36
CA ILE A 102 1.27 2.63 -9.20
C ILE A 102 0.69 3.95 -8.69
N PHE A 103 -0.48 3.91 -8.04
CA PHE A 103 -1.21 5.09 -7.59
C PHE A 103 -0.39 6.02 -6.66
N CYS A 104 0.45 5.46 -5.79
CA CYS A 104 1.26 6.24 -4.85
C CYS A 104 2.69 6.52 -5.35
N GLN A 105 2.99 6.25 -6.62
CA GLN A 105 4.36 6.31 -7.16
C GLN A 105 4.54 7.46 -8.13
N THR A 106 5.78 7.92 -8.26
CA THR A 106 6.17 8.87 -9.30
C THR A 106 6.12 8.19 -10.67
N ILE A 107 5.56 8.89 -11.65
CA ILE A 107 5.39 8.42 -13.03
C ILE A 107 6.13 9.38 -13.96
N GLU A 108 7.16 8.89 -14.65
CA GLU A 108 7.83 9.62 -15.72
C GLU A 108 7.31 9.13 -17.07
N ILE A 109 6.91 10.05 -17.95
CA ILE A 109 6.37 9.75 -19.28
C ILE A 109 7.30 10.35 -20.34
N PHE A 110 7.78 9.51 -21.23
CA PHE A 110 8.65 9.89 -22.35
C PHE A 110 7.81 9.92 -23.64
N LYS A 111 7.77 11.07 -24.30
CA LYS A 111 7.03 11.33 -25.55
C LYS A 111 7.97 11.35 -26.74
#